data_AF-A0A162QG19-F1
#
_entry.id   AF-A0A162QG19-F1
#
_cell.length_a   1.000
_cell.length_b   1.000
_cell.length_c   1.000
_cell.angle_alpha   90.00
_cell.angle_beta   90.00
_cell.angle_gamma   90.00
#
_symmetry.space_group_name_H-M   'P 1'
#
loop_
_entity.id
_entity.type
_entity.pdbx_description
1 polymer ?
#
loop_
_entity_poly.entity_id
_entity_poly.type
_entity_poly.pdbx_seq_one_letter_code
_entity_poly.pdbx_strand_id
1 'polypeptide(L)'
;MIIKSLEGQVFNVVVDELYLKPTYRDDSVCSWTICSNEKNQELVLGVYSKKRIAGQMLHILELCANKLIETSLISEEQLCQDIYFQAMERLNKAKIAYMRGEVK
;
A
#
# COMPACT_ATOMS: atom_id res chain seq x y z
N MET A 1 12.07 1.36 -11.47
CA MET A 1 11.97 1.14 -10.02
C MET A 1 11.72 -0.34 -9.79
N ILE A 2 12.38 -0.96 -8.83
CA ILE A 2 12.15 -2.37 -8.51
C ILE A 2 10.99 -2.46 -7.51
N ILE A 3 9.90 -3.13 -7.92
CA ILE A 3 8.72 -3.36 -7.09
C ILE A 3 8.50 -4.85 -6.92
N LYS A 4 8.31 -5.28 -5.67
CA LYS A 4 7.81 -6.62 -5.35
C LYS A 4 6.29 -6.61 -5.23
N SER A 5 5.62 -7.43 -6.04
CA SER A 5 4.16 -7.58 -6.06
C SER A 5 3.63 -8.24 -4.80
N LEU A 6 2.30 -8.19 -4.62
CA LEU A 6 1.63 -8.92 -3.54
C LEU A 6 1.81 -10.44 -3.66
N GLU A 7 1.99 -10.94 -4.88
CA GLU A 7 2.29 -12.36 -5.15
C GLU A 7 3.78 -12.70 -4.97
N GLY A 8 4.60 -11.72 -4.61
CA GLY A 8 6.03 -11.87 -4.38
C GLY A 8 6.91 -11.83 -5.63
N GLN A 9 6.33 -11.54 -6.79
CA GLN A 9 7.05 -11.38 -8.05
C GLN A 9 7.75 -10.03 -8.08
N VAL A 10 8.96 -9.96 -8.67
CA VAL A 10 9.75 -8.73 -8.72
C VAL A 10 9.70 -8.17 -10.13
N PHE A 11 9.30 -6.91 -10.24
CA PHE A 11 9.15 -6.18 -11.49
C PHE A 11 10.05 -4.95 -11.51
N ASN A 12 10.59 -4.62 -12.68
CA ASN A 12 11.25 -3.33 -12.91
C ASN A 12 10.32 -2.44 -13.73
N VAL A 13 9.62 -1.53 -13.07
CA VAL A 13 8.57 -0.71 -13.67
C VAL A 13 8.98 0.76 -13.75
N VAL A 14 8.43 1.49 -14.72
CA VAL A 14 8.49 2.94 -14.77
C VAL A 14 7.35 3.48 -13.92
N VAL A 15 7.65 4.31 -12.92
CA VAL A 15 6.65 4.77 -11.94
C VAL A 15 5.56 5.60 -12.60
N ASP A 16 5.91 6.41 -13.60
CA ASP A 16 4.95 7.23 -14.36
C ASP A 16 3.96 6.39 -15.18
N GLU A 17 4.23 5.10 -15.38
CA GLU A 17 3.35 4.15 -16.07
C GLU A 17 2.46 3.36 -15.10
N LEU A 18 2.52 3.65 -13.80
CA LEU A 18 1.65 3.02 -12.80
C LEU A 18 0.27 3.67 -12.80
N TYR A 19 -0.78 2.84 -12.73
CA TYR A 19 -2.15 3.31 -12.68
C TYR A 19 -3.07 2.40 -11.87
N LEU A 20 -4.22 2.95 -11.48
CA LEU A 20 -5.31 2.20 -10.86
C LEU A 20 -6.35 1.78 -11.89
N LYS A 21 -6.67 0.49 -11.89
CA LYS A 21 -7.73 -0.10 -12.70
C LYS A 21 -8.83 -0.68 -11.80
N PRO A 22 -10.11 -0.28 -11.96
CA PRO A 22 -11.21 -0.93 -11.28
C PRO A 22 -11.49 -2.31 -11.92
N THR A 23 -11.80 -3.30 -11.09
CA THR A 23 -12.32 -4.60 -11.53
C THR A 23 -13.81 -4.66 -11.26
N TYR A 24 -14.58 -5.07 -12.26
CA TYR A 24 -16.04 -5.13 -12.18
C TYR A 24 -16.54 -6.57 -12.04
N ARG A 25 -17.60 -6.74 -11.26
CA ARG A 25 -18.42 -7.96 -11.18
C ARG A 25 -19.88 -7.53 -11.09
N ASP A 26 -20.73 -8.05 -11.97
CA ASP A 26 -22.16 -7.76 -12.02
C ASP A 26 -22.47 -6.25 -11.97
N ASP A 27 -21.82 -5.48 -12.85
CA ASP A 27 -21.92 -4.00 -12.95
C ASP A 27 -21.49 -3.21 -11.71
N SER A 28 -20.87 -3.87 -10.73
CA SER A 28 -20.32 -3.23 -9.52
C SER A 28 -18.80 -3.34 -9.47
N VAL A 29 -18.13 -2.31 -8.94
CA VAL A 29 -16.67 -2.37 -8.70
C VAL A 29 -16.41 -3.27 -7.49
N CYS A 30 -15.71 -4.38 -7.70
CA CYS A 30 -15.40 -5.36 -6.66
C CYS A 30 -13.98 -5.24 -6.10
N SER A 31 -13.04 -4.69 -6.87
CA SER A 31 -11.66 -4.45 -6.43
C SER A 31 -10.97 -3.36 -7.26
N TRP A 32 -9.79 -2.96 -6.80
CA TRP A 32 -8.91 -1.98 -7.43
C TRP A 32 -7.52 -2.55 -7.57
N THR A 33 -7.01 -2.55 -8.79
CA THR A 33 -5.74 -3.15 -9.15
C THR A 33 -4.72 -2.06 -9.46
N ILE A 34 -3.51 -2.19 -8.91
CA ILE A 34 -2.35 -1.40 -9.31
C ILE A 34 -1.69 -2.13 -10.47
N CYS A 35 -1.60 -1.46 -11.62
CA CYS A 35 -1.02 -2.00 -12.84
C CYS A 35 0.16 -1.15 -13.30
N SER A 36 1.04 -1.75 -14.10
CA SER A 36 2.03 -1.07 -14.94
C SER A 36 1.81 -1.49 -16.38
N ASN A 37 2.00 -0.59 -17.35
CA ASN A 37 2.00 -0.97 -18.76
C ASN A 37 3.45 -1.12 -19.26
N GLU A 38 3.92 -2.35 -19.45
CA GLU A 38 5.25 -2.61 -19.98
C GLU A 38 5.13 -3.20 -21.40
N LYS A 39 5.62 -2.50 -22.42
CA LYS A 39 5.64 -2.97 -23.82
C LYS A 39 4.26 -3.44 -24.34
N ASN A 40 3.19 -2.71 -24.02
CA ASN A 40 1.80 -3.06 -24.34
C ASN A 40 1.27 -4.31 -23.62
N GLN A 41 1.92 -4.73 -22.54
CA GLN A 41 1.41 -5.76 -21.64
C GLN A 41 1.07 -5.12 -20.28
N GLU A 42 -0.17 -5.34 -19.85
CA GLU A 42 -0.60 -4.93 -18.53
C GLU A 42 -0.05 -5.91 -17.48
N LEU A 43 0.81 -5.40 -16.61
CA LEU A 43 1.37 -6.13 -15.47
C LEU A 43 0.56 -5.78 -14.22
N VAL A 44 0.04 -6.81 -13.55
CA VAL A 44 -0.69 -6.65 -12.28
C VAL A 44 0.30 -6.72 -11.12
N LEU A 45 0.39 -5.64 -10.34
CA LEU A 45 1.29 -5.57 -9.20
C LEU A 45 0.59 -5.91 -7.88
N GLY A 46 -0.68 -5.52 -7.73
CA GLY A 46 -1.45 -5.82 -6.52
C GLY A 46 -2.93 -5.49 -6.67
N VAL A 47 -3.76 -6.23 -5.93
CA VAL A 47 -5.21 -6.09 -5.92
C VAL A 47 -5.68 -5.75 -4.51
N TYR A 48 -6.53 -4.73 -4.40
CA TYR A 48 -7.06 -4.22 -3.15
C TYR A 48 -8.59 -4.19 -3.21
N SER A 49 -9.25 -4.39 -2.06
CA SER A 49 -10.70 -4.34 -1.94
C SER A 49 -11.27 -2.93 -2.05
N LYS A 50 -10.48 -1.90 -1.68
CA LYS A 50 -10.93 -0.50 -1.62
C LYS A 50 -10.05 0.43 -2.44
N LYS A 51 -10.69 1.32 -3.20
CA LYS A 51 -10.03 2.41 -3.97
C LYS A 51 -9.03 3.20 -3.12
N ARG A 52 -9.44 3.53 -1.89
CA ARG A 52 -8.64 4.34 -0.98
C ARG A 52 -7.31 3.65 -0.63
N ILE A 53 -7.34 2.35 -0.37
CA ILE A 53 -6.14 1.59 0.00
C ILE A 53 -5.22 1.49 -1.22
N ALA A 54 -5.75 1.12 -2.38
CA ALA A 54 -5.00 1.06 -3.62
C ALA A 54 -4.34 2.41 -3.96
N GLY A 55 -5.07 3.51 -3.82
CA GLY A 55 -4.55 4.86 -4.08
C GLY A 55 -3.49 5.31 -3.08
N GLN A 56 -3.63 4.95 -1.80
CA GLN A 56 -2.59 5.22 -0.81
C GLN A 56 -1.31 4.43 -1.12
N MET A 57 -1.45 3.16 -1.51
CA MET A 57 -0.31 2.34 -1.88
C MET A 57 0.37 2.87 -3.14
N LEU A 58 -0.39 3.24 -4.17
CA LEU A 58 0.16 3.89 -5.37
C LEU A 58 0.94 5.17 -5.00
N HIS A 59 0.37 6.03 -4.16
CA HIS A 59 1.04 7.24 -3.70
C HIS A 59 2.35 6.94 -2.94
N ILE A 60 2.39 5.88 -2.13
CA ILE A 60 3.63 5.44 -1.47
C ILE A 60 4.68 5.00 -2.51
N LEU A 61 4.28 4.27 -3.55
CA LEU A 61 5.20 3.88 -4.63
C LEU A 61 5.80 5.11 -5.33
N GLU A 62 4.97 6.12 -5.63
CA GLU A 62 5.42 7.39 -6.22
C GLU A 62 6.42 8.12 -5.32
N LEU A 63 6.17 8.17 -4.00
CA LEU A 63 7.09 8.78 -3.04
C LEU A 63 8.42 8.02 -2.91
N CYS A 64 8.37 6.71 -3.09
CA CYS A 64 9.56 5.85 -3.06
C CYS A 64 10.33 5.85 -4.38
N ALA A 65 9.71 6.25 -5.50
CA ALA A 65 10.32 6.25 -6.84
C ALA A 65 11.67 6.96 -6.93
N ASN A 66 11.81 8.08 -6.22
CA ASN A 66 13.03 8.89 -6.20
C ASN A 66 14.07 8.38 -5.20
N LYS A 67 13.74 7.33 -4.44
CA LYS A 67 14.64 6.68 -3.49
C LYS A 67 15.11 5.40 -4.18
N LEU A 68 16.42 5.16 -4.19
CA LEU A 68 17.02 3.92 -4.72
C LEU A 68 16.73 2.71 -3.82
N ILE A 69 15.46 2.54 -3.44
CA ILE A 69 14.99 1.58 -2.44
C ILE A 69 14.04 0.62 -3.17
N GLU A 70 14.32 -0.68 -3.04
CA GLU A 70 13.38 -1.72 -3.43
C GLU A 70 12.09 -1.58 -2.61
N THR A 71 10.96 -1.46 -3.28
CA THR A 71 9.68 -1.23 -2.61
C THR A 71 8.77 -2.44 -2.79
N SER A 72 8.19 -2.92 -1.70
CA SER A 72 7.23 -4.02 -1.73
C SER A 72 5.82 -3.48 -1.57
N LEU A 73 4.87 -4.04 -2.33
CA LEU A 73 3.46 -3.88 -2.04
C LEU A 73 3.12 -4.62 -0.74
N ILE A 74 2.22 -4.03 0.04
CA ILE A 74 1.80 -4.53 1.35
C ILE A 74 0.34 -4.97 1.25
N SER A 75 0.01 -6.13 1.83
CA SER A 75 -1.35 -6.66 1.84
C SER A 75 -2.28 -5.87 2.77
N GLU A 76 -3.59 -6.00 2.58
CA GLU A 76 -4.54 -5.34 3.48
C GLU A 76 -4.45 -5.89 4.92
N GLU A 77 -4.14 -7.17 5.10
CA GLU A 77 -3.94 -7.73 6.45
C GLU A 77 -2.71 -7.13 7.12
N GLN A 78 -1.61 -6.99 6.39
CA GLN A 78 -0.38 -6.37 6.90
C GLN A 78 -0.61 -4.89 7.26
N LEU A 79 -1.32 -4.15 6.41
CA LEU A 79 -1.73 -2.77 6.72
C LEU A 79 -2.58 -2.70 7.99
N CYS A 80 -3.53 -3.63 8.17
CA CYS A 80 -4.34 -3.70 9.38
C CYS A 80 -3.49 -3.99 10.63
N GLN A 81 -2.52 -4.90 10.53
CA GLN A 81 -1.59 -5.22 11.61
C GLN A 81 -0.75 -4.01 12.00
N ASP A 82 -0.17 -3.29 11.03
CA ASP A 82 0.64 -2.11 11.28
C ASP A 82 -0.17 -1.00 11.98
N ILE A 83 -1.40 -0.75 11.51
CA ILE A 83 -2.30 0.22 12.14
C ILE A 83 -2.60 -0.18 13.58
N TYR A 84 -2.87 -1.46 13.82
CA TYR A 84 -3.12 -1.97 15.17
C TYR A 84 -1.91 -1.77 16.08
N PHE A 85 -0.70 -2.10 15.62
CA PHE A 85 0.53 -1.91 16.40
C PHE A 85 0.80 -0.45 16.71
N GLN A 86 0.62 0.45 15.74
CA GLN A 86 0.77 1.89 15.97
C GLN A 86 -0.25 2.42 16.99
N ALA A 87 -1.50 1.96 16.94
CA ALA A 87 -2.52 2.35 17.90
C ALA A 87 -2.15 1.87 19.32
N MET A 88 -1.68 0.63 19.45
CA MET A 88 -1.22 0.06 20.72
C MET A 88 -0.02 0.82 21.28
N GLU A 89 0.96 1.17 20.43
CA GLU A 89 2.12 1.96 20.85
C GLU A 89 1.71 3.35 21.36
N ARG A 90 0.83 4.05 20.64
CA ARG A 90 0.30 5.35 21.05
C ARG A 90 -0.43 5.26 22.39
N LEU A 91 -1.25 4.22 22.58
CA LEU A 91 -1.94 3.98 23.84
C LEU A 91 -0.96 3.74 24.99
N ASN A 92 0.08 2.94 24.77
CA ASN A 92 1.09 2.66 25.79
C ASN A 92 1.87 3.92 26.16
N LYS A 93 2.26 4.75 25.18
CA LYS A 93 2.89 6.05 25.44
C LYS A 93 2.00 6.96 26.28
N ALA A 94 0.71 7.05 25.94
CA ALA A 94 -0.26 7.84 26.70
C ALA A 94 -0.41 7.34 28.14
N LYS A 95 -0.49 6.02 28.36
CA LYS A 95 -0.55 5.42 29.71
C LYS A 95 0.69 5.73 30.53
N ILE A 96 1.89 5.62 29.93
CA ILE A 96 3.14 5.94 30.63
C ILE A 96 3.19 7.43 30.99
N ALA A 97 2.80 8.31 30.06
CA ALA A 97 2.77 9.75 30.31
C ALA A 97 1.76 10.11 31.43
N TYR A 98 0.59 9.47 31.45
CA TYR A 98 -0.39 9.60 32.53
C TYR A 98 0.17 9.12 33.89
N MET A 99 0.80 7.94 33.94
CA MET A 99 1.44 7.43 35.17
C MET A 99 2.57 8.34 35.67
N ARG A 100 3.25 9.06 34.77
CA ARG A 100 4.28 10.06 35.11
C ARG A 100 3.71 11.42 35.50
N GLY A 101 2.39 11.62 35.41
CA GLY A 101 1.73 12.90 35.67
C GLY A 101 1.96 13.96 34.58
N GLU A 102 2.44 13.55 33.41
CA GLU A 102 2.71 14.44 32.26
C GLU A 102 1.41 14.81 31.51
N VAL A 103 0.33 14.04 31.71
CA VAL A 103 -0.99 14.23 31.10
C VAL A 103 -2.04 14.13 32.20
N LYS A 104 -2.95 15.11 32.26
CA LYS A 104 -4.04 15.19 33.26
C LYS A 104 -5.33 14.56 32.76
#